data_AF-A0A8S3DI67-F1
#
_entry.id   AF-A0A8S3DI67-F1
#
_cell.length_a   1.000
_cell.length_b   1.000
_cell.length_c   1.000
_cell.angle_alpha   90.00
_cell.angle_beta   90.00
_cell.angle_gamma   90.00
#
_symmetry.space_group_name_H-M   'P 1'
#
loop_
_entity.id
_entity.type
_entity.pdbx_description
1 polymer ?
#
loop_
_entity_poly.entity_id
_entity_poly.type
_entity_poly.pdbx_seq_one_letter_code
_entity_poly.pdbx_strand_id
1 'polypeptide(L)'
;VHPTEKALIVNYSIEATVLDEYQNTMIGDKKDAQKIIRLKSLSPSTDIRALAKEVINRCKLIHPTKLVEVEQLLFYLQNRRDTNLTSEATPSDPQKPISDELEQPSIDSQINEIASLNDIDDYAEMLYENVPEKIKGSALILQLARNPDNLSEIIQKESVLNVLTRVYKEEWNQSIELATNIVYIFFCFSSFTDFHPLVSQYRIGAQTMTIIEAEMKKYDQWMEEIAREQKKKPRDTRANITIDNKYKVLIRKQEQFLRVAFYLLLNLAEDLKVELKMRNKTIISHLIHALDRDNNDLLILVVSFLKKLSVFVENKNDMVSSS
;
A
#
# COMPACT_ATOMS: atom_id res chain seq x y z
N VAL A 1 -23.42 7.08 -8.12
CA VAL A 1 -22.47 6.03 -8.59
C VAL A 1 -21.05 6.53 -8.37
N HIS A 2 -20.09 5.64 -8.13
CA HIS A 2 -18.70 6.03 -7.88
C HIS A 2 -18.09 6.70 -9.12
N PRO A 3 -17.32 7.81 -9.00
CA PRO A 3 -16.88 8.59 -10.14
C PRO A 3 -15.89 7.86 -11.06
N THR A 4 -14.97 7.06 -10.51
CA THR A 4 -13.88 6.40 -11.25
C THR A 4 -14.01 4.88 -11.31
N GLU A 5 -14.33 4.23 -10.19
CA GLU A 5 -14.59 2.78 -10.13
C GLU A 5 -15.97 2.36 -10.68
N LYS A 6 -16.10 1.09 -11.11
CA LYS A 6 -17.38 0.42 -11.36
C LYS A 6 -18.05 0.05 -10.04
N ALA A 7 -18.63 1.04 -9.36
CA ALA A 7 -19.26 0.84 -8.04
C ALA A 7 -20.52 1.70 -7.82
N LEU A 8 -21.46 1.17 -7.03
CA LEU A 8 -22.61 1.92 -6.52
C LEU A 8 -22.25 2.54 -5.17
N ILE A 9 -22.76 3.75 -4.90
CA ILE A 9 -22.62 4.40 -3.59
C ILE A 9 -24.01 4.44 -2.98
N VAL A 10 -24.15 3.89 -1.77
CA VAL A 10 -25.37 3.89 -0.97
C VAL A 10 -25.18 4.86 0.19
N ASN A 11 -25.87 5.98 0.16
CA ASN A 11 -25.90 6.93 1.26
C ASN A 11 -27.00 6.51 2.24
N TYR A 12 -26.69 6.46 3.54
CA TYR A 12 -27.66 6.09 4.57
C TYR A 12 -27.36 6.86 5.86
N SER A 13 -28.40 7.09 6.67
CA SER A 13 -28.28 7.70 8.00
C SER A 13 -28.60 6.68 9.07
N ILE A 14 -27.75 6.58 10.08
CA ILE A 14 -28.02 5.80 11.29
C ILE A 14 -28.56 6.76 12.35
N GLU A 15 -29.75 6.47 12.86
CA GLU A 15 -30.34 7.20 13.99
C GLU A 15 -30.38 6.26 15.19
N ALA A 16 -29.65 6.59 16.25
CA ALA A 16 -29.76 5.87 17.51
C ALA A 16 -30.96 6.40 18.28
N THR A 17 -31.87 5.52 18.69
CA THR A 17 -33.00 5.90 19.57
C THR A 17 -32.72 5.35 20.95
N VAL A 18 -32.54 6.24 21.93
CA VAL A 18 -32.40 5.85 23.34
C VAL A 18 -33.79 5.92 23.96
N LEU A 19 -34.21 4.83 24.59
CA LEU A 19 -35.47 4.76 25.33
C LEU A 19 -35.22 5.17 26.78
N ASP A 20 -36.04 6.05 27.33
CA ASP A 20 -36.01 6.39 28.76
C ASP A 20 -36.69 5.30 29.63
N GLU A 21 -36.64 5.48 30.95
CA GLU A 21 -37.26 4.57 31.94
C GLU A 21 -38.79 4.43 31.77
N TYR A 22 -39.42 5.28 30.96
CA TYR A 22 -40.85 5.31 30.67
C TYR A 22 -41.18 4.88 29.22
N GLN A 23 -40.23 4.27 28.51
CA GLN A 23 -40.34 3.84 27.10
C GLN A 23 -40.58 4.97 26.09
N ASN A 24 -40.31 6.22 26.43
CA ASN A 24 -40.36 7.32 25.48
C ASN A 24 -39.06 7.37 24.66
N THR A 25 -39.19 7.58 23.35
CA THR A 25 -38.05 7.76 22.45
C THR A 25 -37.43 9.15 22.64
N MET A 26 -36.21 9.18 23.17
CA MET A 26 -35.35 10.36 23.16
C MET A 26 -34.59 10.43 21.84
N ILE A 27 -34.43 11.65 21.30
CA ILE A 27 -33.70 11.91 20.04
C ILE A 27 -32.22 11.63 20.28
N GLY A 28 -31.69 10.57 19.68
CA GLY A 28 -30.25 10.31 19.67
C GLY A 28 -29.56 10.82 18.40
N ASP A 29 -28.24 10.74 18.41
CA ASP A 29 -27.39 11.28 17.35
C ASP A 29 -27.68 10.63 15.99
N LYS A 30 -27.78 11.48 14.96
CA LYS A 30 -27.89 11.09 13.56
C LYS A 30 -26.50 11.12 12.93
N LYS A 31 -26.03 9.97 12.44
CA LYS A 31 -24.75 9.86 11.71
C LYS A 31 -25.00 9.47 10.27
N ASP A 32 -24.60 10.33 9.34
CA ASP A 32 -24.60 10.02 7.91
C ASP A 32 -23.38 9.17 7.56
N ALA A 33 -23.60 8.15 6.73
CA ALA A 33 -22.58 7.22 6.29
C ALA A 33 -22.80 6.81 4.83
N GLN A 34 -21.74 6.29 4.21
CA GLN A 34 -21.78 5.80 2.84
C GLN A 34 -21.27 4.37 2.77
N LYS A 35 -21.90 3.55 1.93
CA LYS A 35 -21.47 2.19 1.61
C LYS A 35 -21.21 2.08 0.12
N ILE A 36 -19.99 1.70 -0.25
CA ILE A 36 -19.58 1.49 -1.65
C ILE A 36 -19.73 0.01 -2.01
N ILE A 37 -20.49 -0.29 -3.07
CA ILE A 37 -20.71 -1.62 -3.61
C ILE A 37 -19.92 -1.75 -4.91
N ARG A 38 -18.74 -2.37 -4.86
CA ARG A 38 -17.85 -2.58 -6.01
C ARG A 38 -18.30 -3.78 -6.85
N LEU A 39 -18.35 -3.60 -8.17
CA LEU A 39 -18.86 -4.58 -9.13
C LEU A 39 -17.68 -5.26 -9.84
N LYS A 40 -17.14 -6.32 -9.24
CA LYS A 40 -15.89 -6.99 -9.66
C LYS A 40 -15.91 -7.60 -11.08
N SER A 41 -17.10 -7.91 -11.63
CA SER A 41 -17.26 -8.58 -12.93
C SER A 41 -18.28 -7.90 -13.85
N LEU A 42 -18.38 -6.57 -13.81
CA LEU A 42 -19.26 -5.82 -14.71
C LEU A 42 -18.60 -5.65 -16.10
N SER A 43 -18.89 -6.58 -17.00
CA SER A 43 -18.49 -6.58 -18.42
C SER A 43 -19.71 -6.29 -19.31
N PRO A 44 -19.52 -6.03 -20.62
CA PRO A 44 -20.64 -5.85 -21.55
C PRO A 44 -21.58 -7.06 -21.68
N SER A 45 -21.13 -8.25 -21.26
CA SER A 45 -21.91 -9.49 -21.32
C SER A 45 -22.62 -9.83 -19.99
N THR A 46 -22.47 -8.99 -18.96
CA THR A 46 -23.09 -9.24 -17.64
C THR A 46 -24.60 -9.04 -17.69
N ASP A 47 -25.37 -10.00 -17.18
CA ASP A 47 -26.81 -9.85 -16.97
C ASP A 47 -27.08 -8.88 -15.81
N ILE A 48 -27.49 -7.66 -16.17
CA ILE A 48 -27.76 -6.57 -15.25
C ILE A 48 -28.91 -6.90 -14.29
N ARG A 49 -29.94 -7.60 -14.76
CA ARG A 49 -31.12 -7.92 -13.95
C ARG A 49 -30.77 -8.94 -12.88
N ALA A 50 -29.99 -9.95 -13.24
CA ALA A 50 -29.48 -10.93 -12.27
C ALA A 50 -28.56 -10.25 -11.25
N LEU A 51 -27.64 -9.39 -11.71
CA LEU A 51 -26.73 -8.65 -10.84
C LEU A 51 -27.45 -7.67 -9.90
N ALA A 52 -28.47 -6.96 -10.36
CA ALA A 52 -29.25 -6.03 -9.53
C ALA A 52 -29.97 -6.76 -8.38
N LYS A 53 -30.55 -7.93 -8.67
CA LYS A 53 -31.15 -8.79 -7.63
C LYS A 53 -30.11 -9.28 -6.64
N GLU A 54 -28.93 -9.68 -7.11
CA GLU A 54 -27.84 -10.09 -6.23
C GLU A 54 -27.36 -8.94 -5.33
N VAL A 55 -27.20 -7.74 -5.88
CA VAL A 55 -26.81 -6.54 -5.14
C VAL A 55 -27.81 -6.22 -4.02
N ILE A 56 -29.11 -6.28 -4.30
CA ILE A 56 -30.16 -6.06 -3.30
C ILE A 56 -30.17 -7.17 -2.25
N ASN A 57 -30.04 -8.43 -2.66
CA ASN A 57 -30.00 -9.55 -1.73
C ASN A 57 -28.78 -9.49 -0.78
N ARG A 58 -27.63 -9.03 -1.28
CA ARG A 58 -26.40 -8.89 -0.48
C ARG A 58 -26.33 -7.59 0.33
N CYS A 59 -27.05 -6.54 -0.06
CA CYS A 59 -27.03 -5.24 0.60
C CYS A 59 -28.38 -4.89 1.26
N LYS A 60 -28.52 -5.22 2.54
CA LYS A 60 -29.72 -4.93 3.35
C LYS A 60 -30.07 -3.44 3.49
N LEU A 61 -29.16 -2.54 3.10
CA LEU A 61 -29.39 -1.09 3.10
C LEU A 61 -30.18 -0.62 1.86
N ILE A 62 -30.30 -1.45 0.83
CA ILE A 62 -31.07 -1.14 -0.38
C ILE A 62 -32.42 -1.85 -0.29
N HIS A 63 -33.51 -1.10 -0.23
CA HIS A 63 -34.85 -1.66 -0.19
C HIS A 63 -35.21 -2.37 -1.53
N PRO A 64 -35.90 -3.53 -1.52
CA PRO A 64 -36.22 -4.29 -2.74
C PRO A 64 -37.01 -3.51 -3.81
N THR A 65 -37.78 -2.49 -3.44
CA THR A 65 -38.49 -1.62 -4.39
C THR A 65 -37.56 -0.81 -5.30
N LYS A 66 -36.28 -0.67 -4.92
CA LYS A 66 -35.27 0.04 -5.71
C LYS A 66 -34.60 -0.81 -6.78
N LEU A 67 -35.11 -2.01 -7.07
CA LEU A 67 -34.56 -2.91 -8.09
C LEU A 67 -34.35 -2.24 -9.45
N VAL A 68 -35.36 -1.52 -9.94
CA VAL A 68 -35.28 -0.82 -11.23
C VAL A 68 -34.23 0.29 -11.23
N GLU A 69 -34.11 1.02 -10.12
CA GLU A 69 -33.09 2.06 -9.94
C GLU A 69 -31.68 1.44 -9.95
N VAL A 70 -31.49 0.33 -9.24
CA VAL A 70 -30.22 -0.41 -9.24
C VAL A 70 -29.86 -0.93 -10.63
N GLU A 71 -30.82 -1.52 -11.37
CA GLU A 71 -30.62 -1.96 -12.76
C GLU A 71 -30.13 -0.83 -13.66
N GLN A 72 -30.74 0.36 -13.57
CA GLN A 72 -30.36 1.53 -14.37
C GLN A 72 -28.94 2.02 -14.02
N LEU A 73 -28.59 2.06 -12.74
CA LEU A 73 -27.25 2.48 -12.31
C LEU A 73 -26.16 1.47 -12.73
N LEU A 74 -26.48 0.17 -12.72
CA LEU A 74 -25.60 -0.88 -13.23
C LEU A 74 -25.43 -0.79 -14.74
N PHE A 75 -26.51 -0.53 -15.49
CA PHE A 75 -26.46 -0.29 -16.94
C PHE A 75 -25.60 0.93 -17.27
N TYR A 76 -25.74 2.02 -16.51
CA TYR A 76 -24.91 3.21 -16.64
C TYR A 76 -23.43 2.88 -16.42
N LEU A 77 -23.09 2.14 -15.36
CA LEU A 77 -21.71 1.75 -15.06
C LEU A 77 -21.12 0.77 -16.08
N GLN A 78 -21.94 -0.05 -16.73
CA GLN A 78 -21.51 -0.98 -17.78
C GLN A 78 -21.12 -0.23 -19.06
N ASN A 79 -21.89 0.81 -19.41
CA ASN A 79 -21.73 1.59 -20.64
C ASN A 79 -20.92 2.88 -20.46
N ARG A 80 -20.47 3.17 -19.24
CA ARG A 80 -19.56 4.29 -18.98
C ARG A 80 -18.23 4.01 -19.68
N ARG A 81 -17.90 4.83 -20.68
CA ARG A 81 -16.59 4.80 -21.34
C ARG A 81 -15.52 5.08 -20.29
N ASP A 82 -14.54 4.20 -20.19
CA ASP A 82 -13.36 4.41 -19.35
C ASP A 82 -12.63 5.66 -19.88
N THR A 83 -12.79 6.81 -19.22
CA THR A 83 -12.05 8.04 -19.52
C THR A 83 -10.59 7.98 -19.06
N ASN A 84 -9.95 6.82 -19.21
CA ASN A 84 -8.52 6.62 -18.96
C ASN A 84 -7.95 5.86 -20.15
N LEU A 85 -7.51 6.62 -21.16
CA LEU A 85 -6.49 6.30 -22.18
C LEU A 85 -6.66 7.30 -23.33
N THR A 86 -6.38 8.57 -23.05
CA THR A 86 -5.91 9.62 -23.98
C THR A 86 -6.08 10.96 -23.26
N SER A 87 -5.00 11.48 -22.72
CA SER A 87 -4.92 12.90 -22.43
C SER A 87 -3.52 13.33 -22.82
N GLU A 88 -3.50 13.93 -24.01
CA GLU A 88 -2.45 14.78 -24.52
C GLU A 88 -1.97 15.75 -23.43
N ALA A 89 -0.68 16.05 -23.50
CA ALA A 89 0.01 16.98 -22.64
C ALA A 89 -0.72 18.33 -22.55
N THR A 90 -1.02 18.77 -21.33
CA THR A 90 -0.99 20.19 -20.96
C THR A 90 -0.34 20.33 -19.58
N PRO A 91 0.37 21.45 -19.31
CA PRO A 91 1.34 21.52 -18.23
C PRO A 91 0.78 22.16 -16.95
N SER A 92 1.44 21.78 -15.84
CA SER A 92 1.59 22.47 -14.55
C SER A 92 0.39 22.62 -13.60
N ASP A 93 0.46 21.89 -12.49
CA ASP A 93 0.20 22.43 -11.13
C ASP A 93 1.10 21.70 -10.10
N PRO A 94 2.02 22.39 -9.38
CA PRO A 94 2.99 21.75 -8.51
C PRO A 94 2.47 21.64 -7.07
N GLN A 95 1.43 20.82 -6.81
CA GLN A 95 0.99 20.50 -5.44
C GLN A 95 -0.03 19.34 -5.33
N LYS A 96 0.24 18.19 -5.97
CA LYS A 96 -0.45 16.94 -5.63
C LYS A 96 0.47 16.05 -4.79
N PRO A 97 0.02 15.56 -3.61
CA PRO A 97 0.78 14.54 -2.88
C PRO A 97 0.93 13.31 -3.77
N ILE A 98 2.15 12.77 -3.83
CA ILE A 98 2.57 11.63 -4.66
C ILE A 98 1.93 10.29 -4.16
N SER A 99 0.97 10.38 -3.24
CA SER A 99 0.33 9.23 -2.58
C SER A 99 -0.56 8.38 -3.49
N ASP A 100 -1.11 8.95 -4.58
CA ASP A 100 -2.24 8.33 -5.29
C ASP A 100 -1.84 7.40 -6.45
N GLU A 101 -0.58 7.41 -6.89
CA GLU A 101 -0.06 6.56 -7.98
C GLU A 101 1.03 5.59 -7.49
N LEU A 102 0.92 5.08 -6.26
CA LEU A 102 1.58 3.83 -5.93
C LEU A 102 0.84 2.72 -6.68
N GLU A 103 1.48 2.12 -7.70
CA GLU A 103 0.99 0.87 -8.31
C GLU A 103 0.53 -0.03 -7.17
N GLN A 104 -0.78 -0.30 -7.12
CA GLN A 104 -1.34 -1.06 -6.02
C GLN A 104 -0.54 -2.33 -5.91
N PRO A 105 0.04 -2.61 -4.72
CA PRO A 105 0.83 -3.79 -4.54
C PRO A 105 -0.01 -4.97 -5.01
N SER A 106 0.54 -5.81 -5.89
CA SER A 106 -0.16 -6.99 -6.45
C SER A 106 -0.57 -8.01 -5.36
N ILE A 107 -0.30 -7.68 -4.10
CA ILE A 107 -0.69 -8.29 -2.83
C ILE A 107 -2.22 -8.36 -2.69
N ASP A 108 -2.99 -7.39 -3.21
CA ASP A 108 -4.48 -7.44 -3.16
C ASP A 108 -5.08 -8.63 -3.92
N SER A 109 -4.31 -9.26 -4.81
CA SER A 109 -4.80 -10.36 -5.64
C SER A 109 -5.03 -11.66 -4.87
N GLN A 110 -4.49 -11.82 -3.66
CA GLN A 110 -4.51 -13.10 -2.93
C GLN A 110 -5.52 -13.15 -1.77
N ILE A 111 -6.01 -12.00 -1.28
CA ILE A 111 -6.90 -11.94 -0.12
C ILE A 111 -8.28 -11.46 -0.58
N ASN A 112 -9.22 -12.39 -0.68
CA ASN A 112 -10.62 -12.12 -1.05
C ASN A 112 -11.47 -11.54 0.10
N GLU A 113 -10.90 -11.49 1.31
CA GLU A 113 -11.51 -11.00 2.53
C GLU A 113 -11.43 -9.46 2.59
N ILE A 114 -12.50 -8.82 3.08
CA ILE A 114 -12.53 -7.37 3.26
C ILE A 114 -12.26 -7.10 4.74
N ALA A 115 -11.15 -6.45 5.04
CA ALA A 115 -10.77 -6.12 6.40
C ALA A 115 -11.78 -5.16 7.06
N SER A 116 -12.03 -5.40 8.34
CA SER A 116 -12.86 -4.59 9.21
C SER A 116 -12.04 -4.13 10.41
N LEU A 117 -12.22 -2.87 10.80
CA LEU A 117 -11.47 -2.28 11.92
C LEU A 117 -11.84 -2.91 13.27
N ASN A 118 -13.01 -3.53 13.34
CA ASN A 118 -13.48 -4.29 14.50
C ASN A 118 -12.67 -5.58 14.74
N ASP A 119 -12.06 -6.13 13.69
CA ASP A 119 -11.37 -7.42 13.72
C ASP A 119 -9.84 -7.24 13.70
N ILE A 120 -9.35 -6.00 13.90
CA ILE A 120 -7.91 -5.70 13.79
C ILE A 120 -7.05 -6.41 14.84
N ASP A 121 -7.62 -6.69 16.02
CA ASP A 121 -6.95 -7.45 17.06
C ASP A 121 -6.77 -8.92 16.61
N ASP A 122 -7.78 -9.52 15.97
CA ASP A 122 -7.68 -10.86 15.38
C ASP A 122 -6.59 -10.89 14.27
N TYR A 123 -6.51 -9.84 13.44
CA TYR A 123 -5.47 -9.74 12.42
C TYR A 123 -4.07 -9.59 13.03
N ALA A 124 -3.97 -8.94 14.20
CA ALA A 124 -2.73 -8.80 14.94
C ALA A 124 -2.33 -10.11 15.64
N GLU A 125 -3.28 -10.93 16.10
CA GLU A 125 -3.01 -12.27 16.63
C GLU A 125 -2.36 -13.19 15.58
N MET A 126 -2.79 -13.08 14.32
CA MET A 126 -2.17 -13.82 13.20
C MET A 126 -0.67 -13.53 13.03
N LEU A 127 -0.17 -12.40 13.57
CA LEU A 127 1.25 -12.06 13.52
C LEU A 127 2.12 -12.86 14.52
N TYR A 128 1.51 -13.69 15.38
CA TYR A 128 2.21 -14.63 16.26
C TYR A 128 2.36 -16.04 15.65
N GLU A 129 1.64 -16.31 14.56
CA GLU A 129 1.59 -17.63 13.92
C GLU A 129 2.76 -17.85 12.93
N ASN A 130 2.61 -18.81 12.02
CA ASN A 130 3.50 -19.10 10.90
C ASN A 130 3.46 -18.01 9.80
N VAL A 131 4.42 -18.07 8.87
CA VAL A 131 4.65 -17.05 7.83
C VAL A 131 3.41 -16.75 6.96
N PRO A 132 2.63 -17.73 6.46
CA PRO A 132 1.46 -17.42 5.62
C PRO A 132 0.39 -16.62 6.38
N GLU A 133 0.17 -16.95 7.64
CA GLU A 133 -0.79 -16.32 8.55
C GLU A 133 -0.32 -14.91 8.90
N LYS A 134 0.99 -14.72 9.14
CA LYS A 134 1.61 -13.39 9.27
C LYS A 134 1.39 -12.52 8.03
N ILE A 135 1.59 -13.09 6.83
CA ILE A 135 1.37 -12.37 5.56
C ILE A 135 -0.10 -11.97 5.44
N LYS A 136 -1.03 -12.88 5.74
CA LYS A 136 -2.47 -12.60 5.69
C LYS A 136 -2.88 -11.52 6.70
N GLY A 137 -2.48 -11.65 7.97
CA GLY A 137 -2.79 -10.67 9.02
C GLY A 137 -2.22 -9.28 8.70
N SER A 138 -0.95 -9.19 8.33
CA SER A 138 -0.33 -7.91 7.94
C SER A 138 -0.99 -7.28 6.72
N ALA A 139 -1.44 -8.07 5.74
CA ALA A 139 -2.13 -7.54 4.56
C ALA A 139 -3.54 -7.02 4.88
N LEU A 140 -4.28 -7.67 5.78
CA LEU A 140 -5.58 -7.18 6.27
C LEU A 140 -5.42 -5.86 7.05
N ILE A 141 -4.42 -5.76 7.92
CA ILE A 141 -4.10 -4.50 8.61
C ILE A 141 -3.70 -3.42 7.59
N LEU A 142 -2.90 -3.77 6.58
CA LEU A 142 -2.54 -2.84 5.51
C LEU A 142 -3.76 -2.37 4.71
N GLN A 143 -4.73 -3.24 4.45
CA GLN A 143 -5.97 -2.85 3.79
C GLN A 143 -6.71 -1.77 4.60
N LEU A 144 -6.73 -1.89 5.93
CA LEU A 144 -7.29 -0.86 6.81
C LEU A 144 -6.48 0.43 6.77
N ALA A 145 -5.14 0.34 6.87
CA ALA A 145 -4.25 1.49 6.90
C ALA A 145 -4.17 2.26 5.56
N ARG A 146 -4.57 1.65 4.44
CA ARG A 146 -4.66 2.36 3.15
C ARG A 146 -5.83 3.34 3.08
N ASN A 147 -6.81 3.24 3.98
CA ASN A 147 -7.84 4.26 4.13
C ASN A 147 -7.38 5.29 5.19
N PRO A 148 -7.11 6.55 4.81
CA PRO A 148 -6.69 7.59 5.74
C PRO A 148 -7.63 7.76 6.95
N ASP A 149 -8.94 7.58 6.77
CA ASP A 149 -9.94 7.72 7.82
C ASP A 149 -9.75 6.73 8.98
N ASN A 150 -9.10 5.59 8.72
CA ASN A 150 -8.86 4.57 9.73
C ASN A 150 -7.60 4.87 10.56
N LEU A 151 -6.68 5.70 10.06
CA LEU A 151 -5.34 5.85 10.64
C LEU A 151 -5.36 6.37 12.08
N SER A 152 -6.27 7.31 12.37
CA SER A 152 -6.44 7.88 13.71
C SER A 152 -6.91 6.86 14.75
N GLU A 153 -7.59 5.79 14.34
CA GLU A 153 -7.97 4.71 15.23
C GLU A 153 -6.86 3.65 15.33
N ILE A 154 -6.23 3.28 14.21
CA ILE A 154 -5.15 2.27 14.19
C ILE A 154 -3.97 2.73 15.06
N ILE A 155 -3.60 4.02 15.01
CA ILE A 155 -2.49 4.56 15.79
C ILE A 155 -2.71 4.46 17.31
N GLN A 156 -3.96 4.39 17.77
CA GLN A 156 -4.31 4.24 19.18
C GLN A 156 -4.21 2.78 19.66
N LYS A 157 -4.11 1.81 18.73
CA LYS A 157 -4.01 0.38 19.05
C LYS A 157 -2.55 -0.01 19.26
N GLU A 158 -2.00 0.34 20.42
CA GLU A 158 -0.59 0.08 20.77
C GLU A 158 -0.20 -1.41 20.66
N SER A 159 -1.11 -2.33 21.02
CA SER A 159 -0.90 -3.79 20.89
C SER A 159 -0.56 -4.18 19.45
N VAL A 160 -1.34 -3.67 18.48
CA VAL A 160 -1.16 -3.89 17.04
C VAL A 160 0.17 -3.32 16.56
N LEU A 161 0.49 -2.08 16.96
CA LEU A 161 1.76 -1.43 16.58
C LEU A 161 2.98 -2.15 17.18
N ASN A 162 2.87 -2.66 18.40
CA ASN A 162 3.93 -3.41 19.07
C ASN A 162 4.24 -4.71 18.34
N VAL A 163 3.22 -5.50 17.96
CA VAL A 163 3.44 -6.76 17.24
C VAL A 163 3.98 -6.51 15.83
N LEU A 164 3.44 -5.54 15.09
CA LEU A 164 3.96 -5.14 13.78
C LEU A 164 5.44 -4.76 13.86
N THR A 165 5.79 -3.94 14.85
CA THR A 165 7.17 -3.48 15.05
C THR A 165 8.10 -4.64 15.40
N ARG A 166 7.68 -5.56 16.28
CA ARG A 166 8.47 -6.75 16.63
C ARG A 166 8.74 -7.60 15.38
N VAL A 167 7.69 -7.94 14.63
CA VAL A 167 7.82 -8.76 13.42
C VAL A 167 8.72 -8.08 12.38
N TYR A 168 8.60 -6.76 12.19
CA TYR A 168 9.48 -6.01 11.28
C TYR A 168 10.94 -5.93 11.75
N LYS A 169 11.19 -5.96 13.06
CA LYS A 169 12.55 -5.94 13.62
C LYS A 169 13.23 -7.30 13.55
N GLU A 170 12.51 -8.35 13.90
CA GLU A 170 13.09 -9.67 14.19
C GLU A 170 12.87 -10.67 13.05
N GLU A 171 11.81 -10.50 12.25
CA GLU A 171 11.31 -11.53 11.33
C GLU A 171 11.17 -11.03 9.88
N TRP A 172 11.67 -9.84 9.56
CA TRP A 172 11.57 -9.24 8.22
C TRP A 172 12.19 -10.10 7.10
N ASN A 173 13.20 -10.90 7.43
CA ASN A 173 13.93 -11.73 6.47
C ASN A 173 13.23 -13.05 6.14
N GLN A 174 12.13 -13.41 6.85
CA GLN A 174 11.34 -14.61 6.56
C GLN A 174 10.56 -14.47 5.26
N SER A 175 10.05 -13.26 4.97
CA SER A 175 9.31 -12.96 3.74
C SER A 175 9.39 -11.48 3.41
N ILE A 176 9.86 -11.17 2.21
CA ILE A 176 9.88 -9.79 1.70
C ILE A 176 8.47 -9.21 1.58
N GLU A 177 7.47 -10.06 1.35
CA GLU A 177 6.06 -9.65 1.26
C GLU A 177 5.53 -9.21 2.63
N LEU A 178 5.86 -9.95 3.69
CA LEU A 178 5.56 -9.57 5.06
C LEU A 178 6.23 -8.24 5.43
N ALA A 179 7.52 -8.10 5.13
CA ALA A 179 8.25 -6.85 5.36
C ALA A 179 7.64 -5.67 4.57
N THR A 180 7.21 -5.91 3.33
CA THR A 180 6.55 -4.92 2.47
C THR A 180 5.21 -4.49 3.07
N ASN A 181 4.38 -5.43 3.54
CA ASN A 181 3.11 -5.09 4.17
C ASN A 181 3.31 -4.19 5.38
N ILE A 182 4.23 -4.57 6.28
CA ILE A 182 4.45 -3.84 7.53
C ILE A 182 5.03 -2.45 7.25
N VAL A 183 6.05 -2.34 6.37
CA VAL A 183 6.61 -1.03 6.05
C VAL A 183 5.59 -0.14 5.34
N TYR A 184 4.67 -0.71 4.55
CA TYR A 184 3.57 0.05 3.94
C TYR A 184 2.63 0.61 5.00
N ILE A 185 2.24 -0.18 6.01
CA ILE A 185 1.40 0.34 7.11
C ILE A 185 2.05 1.59 7.74
N PHE A 186 3.35 1.54 8.01
CA PHE A 186 4.07 2.71 8.55
C PHE A 186 4.29 3.84 7.53
N PHE A 187 4.40 3.52 6.24
CA PHE A 187 4.38 4.53 5.18
C PHE A 187 3.05 5.29 5.18
N CYS A 188 1.90 4.61 5.31
CA CYS A 188 0.60 5.28 5.41
C CYS A 188 0.55 6.28 6.57
N PHE A 189 1.13 5.94 7.73
CA PHE A 189 1.27 6.90 8.82
C PHE A 189 2.20 8.06 8.44
N SER A 190 3.35 7.79 7.82
CA SER A 190 4.34 8.82 7.47
C SER A 190 3.85 9.87 6.46
N SER A 191 2.77 9.59 5.74
CA SER A 191 2.12 10.57 4.85
C SER A 191 1.57 11.79 5.60
N PHE A 192 1.46 11.71 6.93
CA PHE A 192 1.03 12.80 7.81
C PHE A 192 2.16 13.15 8.78
N THR A 193 2.64 14.39 8.74
CA THR A 193 3.73 14.87 9.61
C THR A 193 3.39 14.70 11.10
N ASP A 194 2.11 14.81 11.47
CA ASP A 194 1.64 14.59 12.85
C ASP A 194 1.92 13.17 13.39
N PHE A 195 2.06 12.18 12.50
CA PHE A 195 2.37 10.80 12.88
C PHE A 195 3.87 10.48 12.83
N HIS A 196 4.74 11.38 12.36
CA HIS A 196 6.20 11.16 12.33
C HIS A 196 6.80 10.86 13.72
N PRO A 197 6.39 11.53 14.83
CA PRO A 197 6.88 11.20 16.17
C PRO A 197 6.61 9.74 16.56
N LEU A 198 5.45 9.19 16.19
CA LEU A 198 5.10 7.80 16.44
C LEU A 198 6.02 6.84 15.64
N VAL A 199 6.19 7.09 14.35
CA VAL A 199 7.08 6.28 13.49
C VAL A 199 8.52 6.28 14.03
N SER A 200 8.97 7.43 14.56
CA SER A 200 10.26 7.58 15.23
C SER A 200 10.33 6.84 16.56
N GLN A 201 9.27 6.90 17.39
CA GLN A 201 9.19 6.19 18.68
C GLN A 201 9.38 4.68 18.51
N TYR A 202 8.74 4.08 17.49
CA TYR A 202 8.90 2.66 17.17
C TYR A 202 10.23 2.34 16.46
N ARG A 203 11.01 3.37 16.10
CA ARG A 203 12.30 3.29 15.38
C ARG A 203 12.18 2.64 14.00
N ILE A 204 11.06 2.84 13.31
CA ILE A 204 10.80 2.19 12.02
C ILE A 204 11.79 2.67 10.96
N GLY A 205 12.01 3.98 10.81
CA GLY A 205 12.96 4.49 9.81
C GLY A 205 14.38 3.94 9.98
N ALA A 206 14.85 3.80 11.23
CA ALA A 206 16.16 3.21 11.50
C ALA A 206 16.22 1.72 11.14
N GLN A 207 15.13 0.98 11.35
CA GLN A 207 15.03 -0.43 10.96
C GLN A 207 14.91 -0.58 9.44
N THR A 208 14.13 0.27 8.78
CA THR A 208 13.97 0.28 7.32
C THR A 208 15.32 0.48 6.62
N MET A 209 16.17 1.40 7.11
CA MET A 209 17.55 1.57 6.63
C MET A 209 18.35 0.26 6.68
N THR A 210 18.31 -0.45 7.82
CA THR A 210 19.01 -1.73 8.00
C THR A 210 18.53 -2.80 7.01
N ILE A 211 17.20 -2.86 6.77
CA ILE A 211 16.61 -3.84 5.86
C ILE A 211 16.97 -3.51 4.40
N ILE A 212 16.95 -2.23 4.02
CA ILE A 212 17.39 -1.78 2.69
C ILE A 212 18.83 -2.24 2.44
N GLU A 213 19.76 -1.99 3.38
CA GLU A 213 21.15 -2.40 3.24
C GLU A 213 21.28 -3.92 3.00
N ALA A 214 20.53 -4.72 3.77
CA ALA A 214 20.56 -6.16 3.64
C ALA A 214 19.96 -6.64 2.30
N GLU A 215 18.89 -6.00 1.82
CA GLU A 215 18.28 -6.31 0.52
C GLU A 215 19.19 -5.89 -0.66
N MET A 216 19.90 -4.76 -0.57
CA MET A 216 20.87 -4.38 -1.60
C MET A 216 22.00 -5.42 -1.72
N LYS A 217 22.54 -5.90 -0.59
CA LYS A 217 23.54 -6.98 -0.59
C LYS A 217 23.02 -8.28 -1.20
N LYS A 218 21.76 -8.64 -0.96
CA LYS A 218 21.13 -9.81 -1.60
C LYS A 218 21.03 -9.64 -3.11
N TYR A 219 20.70 -8.43 -3.57
CA TYR A 219 20.64 -8.14 -5.00
C TYR A 219 22.00 -8.32 -5.66
N ASP A 220 23.07 -7.79 -5.06
CA ASP A 220 24.43 -7.95 -5.59
C ASP A 220 24.78 -9.44 -5.77
N GLN A 221 24.47 -10.25 -4.76
CA GLN A 221 24.66 -11.70 -4.83
C GLN A 221 23.84 -12.34 -5.95
N TRP A 222 22.59 -11.95 -6.14
CA TRP A 222 21.76 -12.44 -7.24
C TRP A 222 22.33 -12.06 -8.60
N MET A 223 22.82 -10.82 -8.75
CA MET A 223 23.43 -10.35 -10.00
C MET A 223 24.73 -11.09 -10.32
N GLU A 224 25.57 -11.36 -9.32
CA GLU A 224 26.78 -12.18 -9.47
C GLU A 224 26.45 -13.63 -9.89
N GLU A 225 25.42 -14.24 -9.29
CA GLU A 225 24.95 -15.58 -9.63
C GLU A 225 24.42 -15.65 -11.07
N ILE A 226 23.59 -14.69 -11.47
CA ILE A 226 23.07 -14.57 -12.84
C ILE A 226 24.23 -14.44 -13.83
N ALA A 227 25.19 -13.53 -13.56
CA ALA A 227 26.36 -13.33 -14.42
C ALA A 227 27.23 -14.59 -14.53
N ARG A 228 27.38 -15.34 -13.44
CA ARG A 228 28.13 -16.61 -13.40
C ARG A 228 27.45 -17.70 -14.22
N GLU A 229 26.13 -17.84 -14.12
CA GLU A 229 25.37 -18.84 -14.87
C GLU A 229 25.31 -18.52 -16.37
N GLN A 230 25.20 -17.24 -16.74
CA GLN A 230 25.26 -16.79 -18.15
C GLN A 230 26.59 -17.13 -18.82
N LYS A 231 27.71 -17.19 -18.07
CA LYS A 231 29.02 -17.58 -18.60
C LYS A 231 29.16 -19.09 -18.85
N LYS A 232 28.37 -19.94 -18.19
CA LYS A 232 28.53 -21.42 -18.24
C LYS A 232 27.73 -22.08 -19.35
N LYS A 233 26.65 -21.47 -19.85
CA LYS A 233 25.68 -22.12 -20.76
C LYS A 233 25.16 -21.15 -21.83
N PRO A 234 24.84 -21.62 -23.06
CA PRO A 234 24.15 -20.82 -24.06
C PRO A 234 22.81 -20.27 -23.52
N ARG A 235 22.53 -18.98 -23.77
CA ARG A 235 21.40 -18.22 -23.23
C ARG A 235 20.03 -18.87 -23.49
N ASP A 236 19.90 -19.63 -24.57
CA ASP A 236 18.62 -20.20 -25.04
C ASP A 236 18.26 -21.57 -24.46
N THR A 237 19.01 -22.06 -23.47
CA THR A 237 18.65 -23.31 -22.80
C THR A 237 17.43 -23.10 -21.90
N ARG A 238 16.42 -23.97 -21.96
CA ARG A 238 15.21 -23.93 -21.10
C ARG A 238 15.50 -23.73 -19.61
N ALA A 239 16.61 -24.27 -19.12
CA ALA A 239 17.08 -24.09 -17.75
C ALA A 239 17.46 -22.62 -17.45
N ASN A 240 18.17 -21.93 -18.35
CA ASN A 240 18.57 -20.53 -18.17
C ASN A 240 17.35 -19.60 -18.17
N ILE A 241 16.38 -19.83 -19.06
CA ILE A 241 15.11 -19.08 -19.10
C ILE A 241 14.35 -19.21 -17.77
N THR A 242 14.34 -20.40 -17.17
CA THR A 242 13.63 -20.66 -15.90
C THR A 242 14.32 -19.96 -14.72
N ILE A 243 15.65 -19.95 -14.71
CA ILE A 243 16.45 -19.24 -13.70
C ILE A 243 16.26 -17.73 -13.81
N ASP A 244 16.36 -17.17 -15.03
CA ASP A 244 16.12 -15.75 -15.29
C ASP A 244 14.72 -15.32 -14.82
N ASN A 245 13.69 -16.13 -15.10
CA ASN A 245 12.34 -15.85 -14.66
C ASN A 245 12.20 -15.87 -13.13
N LYS A 246 12.90 -16.78 -12.43
CA LYS A 246 12.91 -16.83 -10.96
C LYS A 246 13.50 -15.54 -10.38
N TYR A 247 14.68 -15.12 -10.83
CA TYR A 247 15.31 -13.89 -10.32
C TYR A 247 14.52 -12.64 -10.69
N LYS A 248 13.92 -12.57 -11.88
CA LYS A 248 13.01 -11.47 -12.26
C LYS A 248 11.86 -11.30 -11.27
N VAL A 249 11.27 -12.40 -10.79
CA VAL A 249 10.19 -12.33 -9.78
C VAL A 249 10.74 -11.82 -8.43
N LEU A 250 11.91 -12.30 -8.01
CA LEU A 250 12.55 -11.84 -6.76
C LEU A 250 12.89 -10.35 -6.81
N ILE A 251 13.48 -9.90 -7.92
CA ILE A 251 13.84 -8.49 -8.16
C ILE A 251 12.58 -7.61 -8.12
N ARG A 252 11.49 -8.00 -8.79
CA ARG A 252 10.23 -7.24 -8.76
C ARG A 252 9.66 -7.10 -7.34
N LYS A 253 9.64 -8.19 -6.57
CA LYS A 253 9.19 -8.13 -5.16
C LYS A 253 10.09 -7.22 -4.32
N GLN A 254 11.40 -7.23 -4.59
CA GLN A 254 12.35 -6.36 -3.91
C GLN A 254 12.18 -4.89 -4.31
N GLU A 255 12.02 -4.58 -5.59
CA GLU A 255 11.76 -3.21 -6.06
C GLU A 255 10.50 -2.62 -5.43
N GLN A 256 9.45 -3.44 -5.29
CA GLN A 256 8.23 -3.06 -4.59
C GLN A 256 8.49 -2.73 -3.11
N PHE A 257 9.25 -3.56 -2.40
CA PHE A 257 9.68 -3.26 -1.04
C PHE A 257 10.47 -1.94 -0.97
N LEU A 258 11.48 -1.79 -1.84
CA LEU A 258 12.36 -0.61 -1.88
C LEU A 258 11.58 0.67 -2.17
N ARG A 259 10.60 0.62 -3.07
CA ARG A 259 9.71 1.75 -3.37
C ARG A 259 9.02 2.24 -2.12
N VAL A 260 8.31 1.37 -1.40
CA VAL A 260 7.58 1.74 -0.19
C VAL A 260 8.54 2.19 0.92
N ALA A 261 9.66 1.49 1.09
CA ALA A 261 10.67 1.82 2.08
C ALA A 261 11.32 3.20 1.83
N PHE A 262 11.67 3.53 0.59
CA PHE A 262 12.22 4.84 0.25
C PHE A 262 11.17 5.95 0.35
N TYR A 263 9.91 5.71 0.02
CA TYR A 263 8.84 6.68 0.26
C TYR A 263 8.66 7.00 1.74
N LEU A 264 8.64 5.98 2.60
CA LEU A 264 8.61 6.15 4.05
C LEU A 264 9.79 7.03 4.50
N LEU A 265 11.01 6.71 4.06
CA LEU A 265 12.20 7.48 4.45
C LEU A 265 12.19 8.91 3.89
N LEU A 266 11.69 9.10 2.67
CA LEU A 266 11.55 10.42 2.04
C LEU A 266 10.60 11.31 2.85
N ASN A 267 9.44 10.78 3.26
CA ASN A 267 8.50 11.48 4.12
C ASN A 267 9.13 11.86 5.45
N LEU A 268 9.81 10.92 6.11
CA LEU A 268 10.49 11.19 7.39
C LEU A 268 11.66 12.18 7.27
N ALA A 269 12.26 12.32 6.09
CA ALA A 269 13.34 13.28 5.83
C ALA A 269 12.83 14.73 5.71
N GLU A 270 11.53 15.00 5.85
CA GLU A 270 11.01 16.36 6.07
C GLU A 270 11.65 17.01 7.31
N ASP A 271 11.93 16.24 8.36
CA ASP A 271 12.71 16.70 9.51
C ASP A 271 14.22 16.62 9.20
N LEU A 272 14.88 17.78 9.18
CA LEU A 272 16.33 17.91 8.94
C LEU A 272 17.19 17.10 9.92
N LYS A 273 16.76 16.91 11.17
CA LYS A 273 17.48 16.07 12.14
C LYS A 273 17.41 14.60 11.76
N VAL A 274 16.27 14.17 11.20
CA VAL A 274 16.10 12.79 10.70
C VAL A 274 16.90 12.62 9.42
N GLU A 275 16.84 13.58 8.49
CA GLU A 275 17.64 13.59 7.26
C GLU A 275 19.14 13.43 7.56
N LEU A 276 19.67 14.21 8.50
CA LEU A 276 21.07 14.13 8.92
C LEU A 276 21.43 12.73 9.49
N LYS A 277 20.51 12.13 10.27
CA LYS A 277 20.70 10.76 10.77
C LYS A 277 20.71 9.72 9.65
N MET A 278 19.87 9.88 8.62
CA MET A 278 19.84 9.01 7.45
C MET A 278 21.12 9.13 6.63
N ARG A 279 21.62 10.35 6.43
CA ARG A 279 22.92 10.61 5.79
C ARG A 279 24.05 9.88 6.51
N ASN A 280 24.11 10.00 7.84
CA ASN A 280 25.13 9.30 8.65
C ASN A 280 25.02 7.78 8.58
N LYS A 281 23.87 7.24 8.14
CA LYS A 281 23.65 5.82 7.85
C LYS A 281 23.63 5.53 6.34
N THR A 282 24.40 6.30 5.57
CA THR A 282 24.70 6.06 4.15
C THR A 282 23.48 5.94 3.22
N ILE A 283 22.35 6.61 3.52
CA ILE A 283 21.17 6.61 2.61
C ILE A 283 21.53 6.99 1.17
N ILE A 284 22.47 7.92 0.98
CA ILE A 284 22.91 8.37 -0.35
C ILE A 284 23.51 7.22 -1.16
N SER A 285 24.34 6.38 -0.53
CA SER A 285 24.94 5.21 -1.20
C SER A 285 23.87 4.20 -1.60
N HIS A 286 22.88 3.94 -0.74
CA HIS A 286 21.77 3.05 -1.06
C HIS A 286 20.89 3.57 -2.21
N LEU A 287 20.66 4.89 -2.26
CA LEU A 287 19.91 5.52 -3.35
C LEU A 287 20.69 5.44 -4.68
N ILE A 288 22.00 5.68 -4.66
CA ILE A 288 22.83 5.56 -5.87
C ILE A 288 22.86 4.11 -6.37
N HIS A 289 23.03 3.14 -5.48
CA HIS A 289 22.95 1.72 -5.85
C HIS A 289 21.59 1.34 -6.46
N ALA A 290 20.50 1.96 -6.00
CA ALA A 290 19.18 1.76 -6.57
C ALA A 290 18.99 2.40 -7.96
N LEU A 291 19.93 3.21 -8.46
CA LEU A 291 19.88 3.75 -9.83
C LEU A 291 20.19 2.71 -10.91
N ASP A 292 20.82 1.58 -10.54
CA ASP A 292 21.13 0.48 -11.49
C ASP A 292 19.89 -0.39 -11.81
N ARG A 293 18.70 -0.02 -11.33
CA ARG A 293 17.45 -0.78 -11.51
C ARG A 293 16.73 -0.36 -12.80
N ASP A 294 15.95 -1.28 -13.37
CA ASP A 294 15.17 -1.03 -14.60
C ASP A 294 13.72 -0.56 -14.33
N ASN A 295 13.37 -0.29 -13.07
CA ASN A 295 12.01 0.07 -12.66
C ASN A 295 11.83 1.59 -12.64
N ASN A 296 11.18 2.14 -13.66
CA ASN A 296 11.01 3.59 -13.85
C ASN A 296 10.40 4.31 -12.63
N ASP A 297 9.36 3.74 -12.02
CA ASP A 297 8.70 4.36 -10.86
C ASP A 297 9.63 4.44 -9.66
N LEU A 298 10.41 3.38 -9.41
CA LEU A 298 11.42 3.36 -8.38
C LEU A 298 12.53 4.38 -8.69
N LEU A 299 12.99 4.45 -9.95
CA LEU A 299 14.02 5.42 -10.36
C LEU A 299 13.56 6.86 -10.18
N ILE A 300 12.31 7.19 -10.54
CA ILE A 300 11.74 8.53 -10.34
C ILE A 300 11.75 8.89 -8.85
N LEU A 301 11.35 7.97 -7.98
CA LEU A 301 11.40 8.17 -6.53
C LEU A 301 12.85 8.38 -6.04
N VAL A 302 13.76 7.50 -6.43
CA VAL A 302 15.17 7.55 -6.03
C VAL A 302 15.81 8.89 -6.43
N VAL A 303 15.60 9.31 -7.68
CA VAL A 303 16.09 10.61 -8.18
C VAL A 303 15.43 11.77 -7.44
N SER A 304 14.14 11.69 -7.13
CA SER A 304 13.43 12.72 -6.34
C SER A 304 14.01 12.85 -4.93
N PHE A 305 14.34 11.73 -4.29
CA PHE A 305 14.97 11.73 -2.97
C PHE A 305 16.40 12.27 -3.03
N LEU A 306 17.21 11.83 -4.00
CA LEU A 306 18.54 12.39 -4.23
C LEU A 306 18.47 13.89 -4.51
N LYS A 307 17.52 14.36 -5.32
CA LYS A 307 17.30 15.79 -5.56
C LYS A 307 17.04 16.55 -4.26
N LYS A 308 16.18 16.04 -3.37
CA LYS A 308 15.95 16.64 -2.04
C LYS A 308 17.25 16.72 -1.22
N LEU A 309 18.00 15.61 -1.14
CA LEU A 309 19.24 15.56 -0.36
C LEU A 309 20.32 16.49 -0.96
N SER A 310 20.33 16.70 -2.28
CA SER A 310 21.32 17.52 -2.98
C SER A 310 21.26 19.01 -2.65
N VAL A 311 20.32 19.48 -1.84
CA VAL A 311 20.32 20.87 -1.37
C VAL A 311 21.58 21.18 -0.55
N PHE A 312 22.12 20.20 0.18
CA PHE A 312 23.33 20.34 0.99
C PHE A 312 24.59 19.93 0.20
N VAL A 313 25.66 20.73 0.33
CA VAL A 313 26.91 20.51 -0.41
C VAL A 313 27.60 19.21 0.02
N GLU A 314 27.53 18.88 1.31
CA GLU A 314 28.05 17.65 1.88
C GLU A 314 27.40 16.42 1.22
N ASN A 315 26.08 16.47 1.02
CA ASN A 315 25.34 15.39 0.35
C ASN A 315 25.74 15.28 -1.12
N LYS A 316 25.98 16.40 -1.83
CA LYS A 316 26.49 16.35 -3.21
C LYS A 316 27.86 15.69 -3.28
N ASN A 317 28.75 16.02 -2.33
CA ASN A 317 30.08 15.41 -2.27
C ASN A 317 29.96 13.89 -2.02
N ASP A 318 29.09 13.49 -1.11
CA ASP A 318 28.81 12.07 -0.86
C ASP A 318 28.28 11.38 -2.12
N MET A 319 27.40 12.02 -2.89
CA MET A 319 26.87 11.50 -4.15
C MET A 319 27.97 11.27 -5.18
N VAL A 320 28.85 12.26 -5.37
CA VAL A 320 29.98 12.17 -6.30
C VAL A 320 30.94 11.06 -5.86
N SER A 321 31.18 10.90 -4.55
CA SER A 321 32.08 9.87 -4.04
C SER A 321 31.52 8.44 -4.09
N SER A 322 30.19 8.30 -4.21
CA SER A 322 29.49 7.02 -4.22
C SER A 322 29.06 6.57 -5.62
N SER A 323 29.22 7.43 -6.64
CA SER A 323 28.94 7.14 -8.07
C SER A 323 30.15 6.50 -8.73
#